data_AF-A0A443Q9E9-F1
#
_entry.id   AF-A0A443Q9E9-F1
#
_cell.length_a   1.000
_cell.length_b   1.000
_cell.length_c   1.000
_cell.angle_alpha   90.00
_cell.angle_beta   90.00
_cell.angle_gamma   90.00
#
_symmetry.space_group_name_H-M   'P 1'
#
loop_
_entity.id
_entity.type
_entity.pdbx_description
1 polymer ?
#
loop_
_entity_poly.entity_id
_entity_poly.type
_entity_poly.pdbx_seq_one_letter_code
_entity_poly.pdbx_strand_id
1 'polypeptide(L)' 'MDLQRVNMLFTFKVGCQLNLQKIANTNYKIAKYNPAVFKGIILKYTAPKSSVTLHSTGSGIVMGVT' A
#
# COMPACT_ATOMS: atom_id res chain seq x y z
N MET A 1 -23.09 -3.85 24.26
CA MET A 1 -22.38 -4.61 23.19
C MET A 1 -21.36 -3.65 22.61
N ASP A 2 -20.10 -3.76 23.04
CA ASP A 2 -19.03 -2.81 22.68
C ASP A 2 -18.36 -3.29 21.39
N LEU A 3 -18.60 -2.59 20.29
CA LEU A 3 -18.00 -2.92 19.00
C LEU A 3 -16.58 -2.34 18.97
N GLN A 4 -15.60 -3.10 19.42
CA GLN A 4 -14.20 -2.68 19.34
C GLN A 4 -13.76 -2.63 17.86
N ARG A 5 -13.15 -1.53 17.42
CA ARG A 5 -12.70 -1.36 16.03
C ARG A 5 -11.72 -2.46 15.65
N VAL A 6 -12.17 -3.36 14.78
CA VAL A 6 -11.33 -4.33 14.07
C VAL A 6 -10.72 -3.67 12.83
N ASN A 7 -9.48 -4.03 12.53
CA ASN A 7 -8.69 -3.54 11.40
C ASN A 7 -9.50 -3.53 10.08
N MET A 8 -9.53 -2.40 9.39
CA MET A 8 -10.21 -2.29 8.09
C MET A 8 -9.25 -2.63 6.93
N LEU A 9 -9.79 -3.32 5.91
CA LEU A 9 -9.13 -3.67 4.66
C LEU A 9 -9.92 -3.07 3.50
N PHE A 10 -9.25 -2.34 2.62
CA PHE A 10 -9.83 -1.81 1.39
C PHE A 10 -9.04 -2.28 0.19
N THR A 11 -9.73 -2.62 -0.90
CA THR A 11 -9.11 -2.90 -2.20
C THR A 11 -9.51 -1.81 -3.18
N PHE A 12 -8.62 -1.49 -4.12
CA PHE A 12 -8.89 -0.48 -5.14
C PHE A 12 -8.13 -0.78 -6.43
N LYS A 13 -8.55 -0.11 -7.51
CA LYS A 13 -7.87 -0.15 -8.81
C LYS A 13 -7.81 1.25 -9.39
N VAL A 14 -6.62 1.67 -9.79
CA VAL A 14 -6.35 3.03 -10.32
C VAL A 14 -6.72 3.15 -11.81
N GLY A 15 -6.91 2.03 -12.51
CA GLY A 15 -7.33 2.01 -13.92
C GLY A 15 -6.19 2.21 -14.93
N CYS A 16 -4.94 2.28 -14.47
CA CYS A 16 -3.76 2.41 -15.33
C CYS A 16 -2.57 1.61 -14.77
N GLN A 17 -1.56 1.38 -15.61
CA GLN A 17 -0.32 0.76 -15.17
C GLN A 17 0.54 1.73 -14.34
N LEU A 18 1.20 1.20 -13.31
CA LEU A 18 2.01 1.97 -12.39
C LEU A 18 3.50 1.65 -12.56
N ASN A 19 4.33 2.69 -12.63
CA ASN A 19 5.78 2.54 -12.53
C ASN A 19 6.20 2.47 -11.05
N LEU A 20 6.26 1.24 -10.53
CA LEU A 20 6.55 0.99 -9.12
C LEU A 20 7.93 1.52 -8.67
N GLN A 21 8.92 1.50 -9.55
CA GLN A 21 10.25 2.04 -9.24
C GLN A 21 10.21 3.55 -9.09
N LYS A 22 9.48 4.26 -9.95
CA LYS A 22 9.29 5.71 -9.81
C LYS A 22 8.59 6.04 -8.50
N ILE A 23 7.53 5.31 -8.16
CA ILE A 23 6.80 5.50 -6.88
C ILE A 23 7.73 5.22 -5.70
N ALA A 24 8.50 4.13 -5.73
CA ALA A 24 9.46 3.81 -4.68
C ALA A 24 10.49 4.93 -4.48
N ASN A 25 11.03 5.48 -5.56
CA ASN A 25 12.01 6.56 -5.50
C ASN A 25 11.41 7.85 -4.92
N THR A 26 10.20 8.24 -5.34
CA THR A 26 9.51 9.41 -4.80
C THR A 26 9.11 9.23 -3.32
N ASN A 27 8.86 7.99 -2.89
CA ASN A 27 8.41 7.66 -1.54
C ASN A 27 9.45 6.91 -0.69
N TYR A 28 10.75 7.07 -0.98
CA TYR A 28 11.84 6.25 -0.44
C TYR A 28 11.87 6.09 1.09
N LYS A 29 11.35 7.07 1.85
CA LYS A 29 11.28 7.02 3.32
C LYS A 29 10.28 6.00 3.86
N ILE A 30 9.20 5.76 3.12
CA ILE A 30 8.07 4.91 3.55
C ILE A 30 7.91 3.67 2.68
N ALA A 31 8.60 3.63 1.55
CA ALA A 31 8.53 2.57 0.56
C ALA A 31 9.45 1.40 0.92
N LYS A 32 8.89 0.19 0.87
CA LYS A 32 9.63 -1.06 0.75
C LYS A 32 9.39 -1.62 -0.64
N TYR A 33 10.43 -1.59 -1.46
CA TYR A 33 10.39 -2.06 -2.84
C TYR A 33 11.61 -2.95 -3.11
N ASN A 34 11.36 -4.22 -3.38
CA ASN A 34 12.36 -5.17 -3.86
C ASN A 34 11.69 -6.13 -4.86
N PRO A 35 11.78 -5.86 -6.18
CA PRO A 35 11.09 -6.64 -7.21
C PRO A 35 11.62 -8.09 -7.37
N ALA A 36 12.75 -8.43 -6.75
CA ALA A 36 13.24 -9.80 -6.68
C ALA A 36 12.53 -10.61 -5.59
N VAL A 37 12.07 -9.96 -4.52
CA VAL A 37 11.38 -10.59 -3.39
C VAL A 37 9.86 -10.50 -3.53
N PHE A 38 9.34 -9.36 -3.99
CA PHE A 38 7.92 -9.11 -4.11
C PHE A 38 7.62 -8.25 -5.33
N LYS A 39 6.69 -8.71 -6.19
CA LYS A 39 6.28 -8.01 -7.43
C LYS A 39 5.29 -6.86 -7.17
N GLY A 40 5.53 -6.09 -6.12
CA GLY A 40 4.73 -4.96 -5.68
C GLY A 40 5.54 -4.02 -4.80
N ILE A 41 4.94 -2.90 -4.42
CA ILE A 41 5.51 -1.95 -3.46
C ILE A 41 4.63 -1.89 -2.22
N ILE A 42 5.25 -1.76 -1.05
CA ILE A 42 4.56 -1.53 0.21
C ILE A 42 4.93 -0.12 0.70
N LEU A 43 3.92 0.69 0.98
CA LEU A 43 4.04 2.03 1.58
C LEU A 43 3.50 1.97 3.01
N LYS A 44 4.30 2.39 3.98
CA LYS A 44 3.89 2.43 5.40
C LYS A 44 3.70 3.87 5.87
N TYR A 45 2.46 4.22 6.18
CA TYR A 45 2.11 5.53 6.72
C TYR A 45 2.00 5.46 8.24
N THR A 46 2.50 6.50 8.91
CA THR A 46 2.46 6.62 10.37
C THR A 46 1.22 7.37 10.87
N ALA A 47 0.66 8.28 10.07
CA ALA A 47 -0.51 9.08 10.42
C ALA A 47 -1.41 9.31 9.19
N PRO A 48 -2.63 8.72 9.13
CA PRO A 48 -3.08 7.62 9.98
C PRO A 48 -2.22 6.38 9.78
N LYS A 49 -2.04 5.58 10.84
CA LYS A 49 -1.28 4.33 10.76
C LYS A 49 -1.95 3.44 9.72
N SER A 50 -1.24 3.15 8.63
CA SER A 50 -1.79 2.33 7.55
C SER A 50 -0.68 1.77 6.68
N SER A 51 -0.99 0.72 5.95
CA SER A 51 -0.10 0.10 4.97
C SER A 51 -0.82 -0.01 3.65
N VAL A 52 -0.20 0.49 2.59
CA VAL A 52 -0.71 0.43 1.22
C VAL A 52 0.20 -0.48 0.41
N THR A 53 -0.37 -1.48 -0.24
CA THR A 53 0.32 -2.32 -1.23
C THR A 53 -0.16 -1.94 -2.62
N LEU A 54 0.75 -1.77 -3.57
CA LEU A 54 0.44 -1.50 -4.98
C LEU A 54 1.13 -2.49 -5.90
N HIS A 55 0.45 -2.87 -6.98
CA HIS A 55 0.97 -3.69 -8.07
C HIS A 55 1.08 -2.87 -9.36
N SER A 56 1.95 -3.30 -10.29
CA SER A 56 2.17 -2.61 -11.58
C SER A 56 0.92 -2.57 -12.45
N THR A 57 -0.04 -3.47 -12.22
CA THR A 57 -1.36 -3.50 -12.87
C THR A 57 -2.30 -2.38 -12.42
N GLY A 58 -1.91 -1.57 -11.44
CA GLY A 58 -2.74 -0.51 -10.86
C GLY A 58 -3.71 -1.00 -9.80
N SER A 59 -3.67 -2.28 -9.40
CA SER A 59 -4.40 -2.76 -8.22
C SER A 59 -3.66 -2.41 -6.93
N GLY A 60 -4.42 -2.19 -5.87
CA GLY A 60 -3.87 -1.91 -4.56
C GLY A 60 -4.76 -2.33 -3.42
N ILE A 61 -4.15 -2.39 -2.23
CA ILE A 61 -4.77 -2.79 -0.98
C ILE A 61 -4.35 -1.79 0.09
N VAL A 62 -5.29 -1.34 0.92
CA VAL A 62 -5.01 -0.57 2.14
C VAL A 62 -5.42 -1.39 3.35
N MET A 63 -4.55 -1.44 4.36
CA MET A 63 -4.76 -2.15 5.62
C MET A 63 -4.32 -1.28 6.80
N GLY A 64 -4.82 -1.58 7.99
CA GLY A 64 -4.38 -0.95 9.23
C GLY A 64 -5.13 0.31 9.58
N VAL A 65 -6.14 0.69 8.80
CA VAL A 65 -6.95 1.88 9.05
C VAL A 65 -7.88 1.58 10.23
N THR A 66 -7.69 2.30 11.32
CA THR A 66 -8.46 2.20 12.56
C THR A 66 -8.89 3.58 13.02
#